data_AF-A0A2K0TQJ9-F1
#
_entry.id   AF-A0A2K0TQJ9-F1
#
_cell.length_a   1.000
_cell.length_b   1.000
_cell.length_c   1.000
_cell.angle_alpha   90.00
_cell.angle_beta   90.00
_cell.angle_gamma   90.00
#
_symmetry.space_group_name_H-M   'P 1'
#
loop_
_entity.id
_entity.type
_entity.pdbx_description
1 polymer ?
#
loop_
_entity_poly.entity_id
_entity_poly.type
_entity_poly.pdbx_seq_one_letter_code
_entity_poly.pdbx_strand_id
1 'polypeptide(L)'
;MKISIGFVVLGLASLPGVIAWGQLGHYTTAYLASYFVSNSTEAYLKGLLGNNNDDYLAGISTWADDFAHSHEGDYTGGWHYIDAHDDPESEECNVDYERDCKKDGCVISALVNLTEQALNSQTSEEGRQFAVKLLVHFIGDLHQPLHNEDIAQGGTTLSVEWQGDKRTLHKVWDTMIPEKFTEHLHSRQNRRALEWAQELAGEISHGKFAAEKDSWLKGFDLSDSLKTVMKWSNEANDFVCDNVFIDNYEPSQIKGKELSKRAYYDQASSIVEKQIARAGYRMAAWLDEIARNNWHGQDNGEL
;
A
#
# COMPACT_ATOMS: atom_id res chain seq x y z
N MET A 1 36.32 41.19 -27.45
CA MET A 1 36.15 39.96 -26.64
C MET A 1 34.67 39.62 -26.62
N LYS A 2 34.25 38.52 -27.26
CA LYS A 2 32.86 38.04 -27.24
C LYS A 2 32.67 37.18 -26.00
N ILE A 3 31.77 37.57 -25.10
CA ILE A 3 31.41 36.79 -23.92
C ILE A 3 30.34 35.78 -24.36
N SER A 4 30.67 34.49 -24.37
CA SER A 4 29.69 33.43 -24.55
C SER A 4 29.01 33.16 -23.21
N ILE A 5 27.69 33.37 -23.17
CA ILE A 5 26.84 32.96 -22.06
C ILE A 5 26.53 31.48 -22.28
N GLY A 6 27.19 30.61 -21.54
CA GLY A 6 26.87 29.19 -21.51
C GLY A 6 25.58 28.98 -20.71
N PHE A 7 24.53 28.49 -21.35
CA PHE A 7 23.37 27.94 -20.67
C PHE A 7 23.80 26.64 -19.97
N VAL A 8 23.90 26.67 -18.65
CA VAL A 8 23.93 25.45 -17.84
C VAL A 8 22.49 24.96 -17.75
N VAL A 9 22.17 23.94 -18.54
CA VAL A 9 20.92 23.18 -18.39
C VAL A 9 21.06 22.38 -17.10
N LEU A 10 20.43 22.87 -16.02
CA LEU A 10 20.15 22.04 -14.85
C LEU A 10 19.18 20.95 -15.31
N GLY A 11 19.69 19.73 -15.50
CA GLY A 11 18.83 18.57 -15.66
C GLY A 11 18.02 18.37 -14.38
N LEU A 12 16.71 18.54 -14.46
CA LEU A 12 15.77 17.98 -13.49
C LEU A 12 15.93 16.46 -13.57
N ALA A 13 16.78 15.90 -12.72
CA ALA A 13 16.74 14.48 -12.44
C ALA A 13 15.37 14.21 -11.79
N SER A 14 14.48 13.56 -12.53
CA SER A 14 13.30 12.91 -11.94
C SER A 14 13.86 11.92 -10.93
N LEU A 15 13.69 12.21 -9.64
CA LEU A 15 13.92 11.19 -8.63
C LEU A 15 12.95 10.05 -8.97
N PRO A 16 13.41 8.79 -9.02
CA PRO A 16 12.48 7.67 -9.11
C PRO A 16 11.63 7.72 -7.85
N GLY A 17 10.38 8.15 -8.00
CA GLY A 17 9.38 8.04 -6.95
C GLY A 17 9.26 6.57 -6.59
N VAL A 18 9.37 6.28 -5.30
CA VAL A 18 8.89 5.04 -4.70
C VAL A 18 7.37 5.11 -4.91
N ILE A 19 6.87 4.41 -5.92
CA ILE A 19 5.44 4.23 -6.11
C ILE A 19 5.09 3.04 -5.24
N ALA A 20 4.03 3.17 -4.46
CA ALA A 20 3.37 2.08 -3.79
C ALA A 20 3.01 0.90 -4.70
N TRP A 21 2.20 -0.05 -4.20
CA TRP A 21 1.59 -1.01 -5.12
C TRP A 21 1.16 -0.28 -6.39
N GLY A 22 1.49 -0.81 -7.56
CA GLY A 22 1.13 -0.13 -8.79
C GLY A 22 -0.39 0.06 -8.87
N GLN A 23 -0.86 0.90 -9.79
CA GLN A 23 -2.28 1.19 -9.98
C GLN A 23 -3.20 -0.05 -9.89
N LEU A 24 -2.80 -1.18 -10.49
CA LEU A 24 -3.52 -2.44 -10.38
C LEU A 24 -3.70 -2.91 -8.92
N GLY A 25 -2.64 -2.91 -8.11
CA GLY A 25 -2.67 -3.33 -6.72
C GLY A 25 -3.60 -2.44 -5.89
N HIS A 26 -3.47 -1.11 -5.97
CA HIS A 26 -4.35 -0.19 -5.24
C HIS A 26 -5.82 -0.29 -5.65
N TYR A 27 -6.12 -0.39 -6.94
CA TYR A 27 -7.49 -0.63 -7.36
C TYR A 27 -8.01 -1.96 -6.82
N THR A 28 -7.18 -3.01 -6.82
CA THR A 28 -7.60 -4.33 -6.34
C THR A 28 -7.88 -4.32 -4.85
N THR A 29 -6.99 -3.74 -4.03
CA THR A 29 -7.21 -3.65 -2.57
C THR A 29 -8.44 -2.81 -2.24
N ALA A 30 -8.67 -1.70 -2.95
CA ALA A 30 -9.83 -0.84 -2.75
C ALA A 30 -11.15 -1.49 -3.19
N TYR A 31 -11.19 -2.17 -4.35
CA TYR A 31 -12.36 -2.94 -4.77
C TYR A 31 -12.65 -4.10 -3.81
N LEU A 32 -11.60 -4.77 -3.33
CA LEU A 32 -11.73 -5.84 -2.37
C LEU A 32 -12.27 -5.32 -1.03
N ALA A 33 -11.82 -4.15 -0.58
CA ALA A 33 -12.35 -3.50 0.61
C ALA A 33 -13.85 -3.19 0.44
N SER A 34 -14.26 -2.63 -0.71
CA SER A 34 -15.67 -2.38 -1.02
C SER A 34 -16.54 -3.64 -0.96
N TYR A 35 -15.98 -4.82 -1.22
CA TYR A 35 -16.71 -6.10 -1.10
C TYR A 35 -17.01 -6.48 0.35
N PHE A 36 -16.15 -6.10 1.30
CA PHE A 36 -16.21 -6.57 2.69
C PHE A 36 -16.73 -5.55 3.68
N VAL A 37 -16.76 -4.25 3.34
CA VAL A 37 -17.36 -3.24 4.22
C VAL A 37 -18.86 -3.48 4.38
N SER A 38 -19.41 -3.05 5.52
CA SER A 38 -20.86 -3.06 5.73
C SER A 38 -21.59 -2.07 4.81
N ASN A 39 -22.88 -2.33 4.53
CA ASN A 39 -23.72 -1.42 3.75
C ASN A 39 -23.78 0.01 4.34
N SER A 40 -23.73 0.14 5.68
CA SER A 40 -23.67 1.44 6.36
C SER A 40 -22.36 2.18 6.08
N THR A 41 -21.24 1.46 6.05
CA THR A 41 -19.93 2.01 5.73
C THR A 41 -19.83 2.40 4.27
N GLU A 42 -20.35 1.58 3.36
CA GLU A 42 -20.46 1.94 1.94
C GLU A 42 -21.26 3.25 1.77
N ALA A 43 -22.44 3.35 2.38
CA ALA A 43 -23.28 4.55 2.30
C ALA A 43 -22.59 5.79 2.89
N TYR A 44 -21.94 5.65 4.05
CA TYR A 44 -21.16 6.72 4.68
C TYR A 44 -20.04 7.20 3.77
N LEU A 45 -19.23 6.29 3.22
CA LEU A 45 -18.08 6.64 2.39
C LEU A 45 -18.50 7.22 1.04
N LYS A 46 -19.54 6.70 0.39
CA LYS A 46 -20.10 7.27 -0.84
C LYS A 46 -20.59 8.70 -0.61
N GLY A 47 -21.27 8.94 0.51
CA GLY A 47 -21.71 10.27 0.92
C GLY A 47 -20.53 11.21 1.19
N LEU A 48 -19.58 10.79 2.03
CA LEU A 48 -18.39 11.57 2.38
C LEU A 48 -17.56 11.94 1.15
N LEU A 49 -17.35 11.00 0.22
CA LEU A 49 -16.52 11.20 -0.97
C LEU A 49 -17.28 11.87 -2.13
N GLY A 50 -18.60 12.06 -2.01
CA GLY A 50 -19.44 12.58 -3.09
C GLY A 50 -19.45 11.70 -4.34
N ASN A 51 -19.20 10.39 -4.19
CA ASN A 51 -19.16 9.44 -5.30
C ASN A 51 -20.08 8.25 -5.01
N ASN A 52 -21.17 8.14 -5.77
CA ASN A 52 -22.16 7.06 -5.61
C ASN A 52 -21.93 5.85 -6.53
N ASN A 53 -20.86 5.86 -7.33
CA ASN A 53 -20.54 4.77 -8.24
C ASN A 53 -19.97 3.56 -7.49
N ASP A 54 -19.94 2.39 -8.14
CA ASP A 54 -19.42 1.15 -7.57
C ASP A 54 -17.89 1.19 -7.34
N ASP A 55 -17.20 2.11 -8.00
CA ASP A 55 -15.76 2.33 -7.87
C ASP A 55 -15.40 3.42 -6.84
N TYR A 56 -16.29 3.77 -5.89
CA TYR A 56 -16.08 4.88 -4.95
C TYR A 56 -14.75 4.85 -4.17
N LEU A 57 -14.25 3.68 -3.77
CA LEU A 57 -12.91 3.53 -3.17
C LEU A 57 -11.81 3.38 -4.23
N ALA A 58 -12.04 2.56 -5.26
CA ALA A 58 -11.02 2.33 -6.29
C ALA A 58 -10.68 3.62 -7.04
N GLY A 59 -11.66 4.47 -7.34
CA GLY A 59 -11.49 5.75 -8.04
C GLY A 59 -10.62 6.76 -7.29
N ILE A 60 -10.38 6.58 -5.99
CA ILE A 60 -9.49 7.42 -5.18
C ILE A 60 -8.20 6.72 -4.76
N SER A 61 -8.06 5.41 -4.99
CA SER A 61 -7.02 4.61 -4.34
C SER A 61 -5.61 4.90 -4.84
N THR A 62 -5.43 5.60 -5.96
CA THR A 62 -4.12 6.04 -6.49
C THR A 62 -3.90 7.54 -6.33
N TRP A 63 -4.84 8.26 -5.71
CA TRP A 63 -4.76 9.72 -5.59
C TRP A 63 -3.57 10.18 -4.76
N ALA A 64 -3.15 9.41 -3.75
CA ALA A 64 -2.02 9.75 -2.88
C ALA A 64 -0.70 9.80 -3.68
N ASP A 65 -0.46 8.83 -4.56
CA ASP A 65 0.72 8.84 -5.46
C ASP A 65 0.76 10.12 -6.29
N ASP A 66 -0.36 10.50 -6.92
CA ASP A 66 -0.43 11.71 -7.73
C ASP A 66 -0.23 12.98 -6.87
N PHE A 67 -0.79 13.00 -5.67
CA PHE A 67 -0.70 14.13 -4.75
C PHE A 67 0.72 14.32 -4.21
N ALA A 68 1.44 13.24 -3.90
CA ALA A 68 2.83 13.26 -3.48
C ALA A 68 3.80 13.85 -4.53
N HIS A 69 3.36 13.94 -5.79
CA HIS A 69 4.12 14.57 -6.88
C HIS A 69 3.63 15.99 -7.22
N SER A 70 2.63 16.51 -6.50
CA SER A 70 2.12 17.87 -6.64
C SER A 70 2.88 18.82 -5.70
N HIS A 71 2.90 20.13 -6.04
CA HIS A 71 3.52 21.13 -5.16
C HIS A 71 2.82 21.21 -3.79
N GLU A 72 1.52 20.96 -3.77
CA GLU A 72 0.69 21.00 -2.57
C GLU A 72 0.82 19.76 -1.71
N GLY A 73 1.33 18.64 -2.25
CA GLY A 73 1.33 17.34 -1.58
C GLY A 73 2.69 16.66 -1.45
N ASP A 74 3.77 17.27 -1.95
CA ASP A 74 5.13 16.72 -1.91
C ASP A 74 5.59 16.26 -0.50
N TYR A 75 5.13 16.95 0.54
CA TYR A 75 5.38 16.60 1.94
C TYR A 75 4.84 15.22 2.34
N THR A 76 3.89 14.66 1.58
CA THR A 76 3.33 13.33 1.82
C THR A 76 4.17 12.20 1.24
N GLY A 77 5.19 12.50 0.43
CA GLY A 77 6.01 11.47 -0.23
C GLY A 77 6.67 10.49 0.75
N GLY A 78 7.13 10.98 1.92
CA GLY A 78 7.69 10.12 2.96
C GLY A 78 6.66 9.27 3.72
N TRP A 79 5.37 9.51 3.52
CA TRP A 79 4.28 8.80 4.21
C TRP A 79 3.89 7.49 3.52
N HIS A 80 4.43 7.18 2.35
CA HIS A 80 4.13 5.95 1.63
C HIS A 80 4.85 4.73 2.21
N TYR A 81 5.88 4.91 3.04
CA TYR A 81 6.73 3.82 3.49
C TYR A 81 7.28 4.05 4.91
N ILE A 82 7.89 3.02 5.47
CA ILE A 82 8.75 3.06 6.64
C ILE A 82 10.04 2.33 6.31
N ASP A 83 11.18 3.00 6.52
CA ASP A 83 12.50 2.46 6.18
C ASP A 83 13.01 1.63 7.37
N ALA A 84 12.75 0.33 7.37
CA ALA A 84 13.22 -0.56 8.41
C ALA A 84 14.76 -0.64 8.38
N HIS A 85 15.42 -0.25 9.47
CA HIS A 85 16.87 -0.37 9.63
C HIS A 85 17.22 -1.67 10.37
N ASP A 86 16.79 -2.78 9.81
CA ASP A 86 17.01 -4.15 10.27
C ASP A 86 18.18 -4.82 9.50
N ASP A 87 18.32 -6.14 9.58
CA ASP A 87 19.39 -6.89 8.90
C ASP A 87 18.87 -8.17 8.22
N PRO A 88 18.18 -8.03 7.07
CA PRO A 88 17.73 -9.17 6.28
C PRO A 88 18.83 -10.15 5.86
N GLU A 89 20.10 -9.70 5.75
CA GLU A 89 21.25 -10.58 5.44
C GLU A 89 21.53 -11.58 6.57
N SER A 90 21.18 -11.21 7.81
CA SER A 90 21.30 -12.05 9.00
C SER A 90 19.99 -12.76 9.37
N GLU A 91 18.98 -12.77 8.48
CA GLU A 91 17.61 -13.25 8.74
C GLU A 91 16.92 -12.49 9.91
N GLU A 92 17.34 -11.25 10.18
CA GLU A 92 16.76 -10.39 11.20
C GLU A 92 15.91 -9.29 10.53
N CYS A 93 14.64 -9.60 10.23
CA CYS A 93 13.67 -8.63 9.76
C CYS A 93 12.81 -8.12 10.93
N ASN A 94 12.74 -6.80 11.10
CA ASN A 94 11.82 -6.19 12.04
C ASN A 94 11.58 -4.71 11.74
N VAL A 95 10.40 -4.22 12.09
CA VAL A 95 10.08 -2.77 12.08
C VAL A 95 9.98 -2.25 13.51
N ASP A 96 10.76 -1.22 13.83
CA ASP A 96 10.73 -0.48 15.08
C ASP A 96 10.36 0.99 14.81
N TYR A 97 9.26 1.45 15.41
CA TYR A 97 8.71 2.77 15.11
C TYR A 97 9.68 3.92 15.41
N GLU A 98 10.39 3.86 16.53
CA GLU A 98 11.28 4.94 16.98
C GLU A 98 12.59 4.96 16.19
N ARG A 99 13.07 3.79 15.76
CA ARG A 99 14.24 3.63 14.91
C ARG A 99 13.96 4.05 13.46
N ASP A 100 12.81 3.65 12.93
CA ASP A 100 12.56 3.60 11.48
C ASP A 100 11.67 4.74 10.96
N CYS A 101 10.79 5.27 11.80
CA CYS A 101 9.94 6.39 11.38
C CYS A 101 10.73 7.71 11.38
N LYS A 102 10.79 8.36 10.22
CA LYS A 102 11.50 9.64 10.06
C LYS A 102 10.78 10.76 10.81
N LYS A 103 11.53 11.82 11.14
CA LYS A 103 11.00 13.03 11.80
C LYS A 103 9.85 13.69 11.05
N ASP A 104 9.90 13.66 9.72
CA ASP A 104 8.87 14.26 8.86
C ASP A 104 7.70 13.29 8.57
N GLY A 105 7.72 12.12 9.21
CA GLY A 105 6.70 11.08 9.14
C GLY A 105 7.12 9.86 8.31
N CYS A 106 6.34 8.81 8.50
CA CYS A 106 6.35 7.55 7.78
C CYS A 106 4.90 7.04 7.64
N VAL A 107 4.69 5.94 6.90
CA VAL A 107 3.37 5.32 6.71
C VAL A 107 2.64 5.01 8.03
N ILE A 108 3.37 4.60 9.06
CA ILE A 108 2.81 4.33 10.39
C ILE A 108 2.24 5.60 11.02
N SER A 109 3.06 6.66 11.13
CA SER A 109 2.61 7.93 11.72
C SER A 109 1.47 8.57 10.92
N ALA A 110 1.48 8.41 9.59
CA ALA A 110 0.44 8.92 8.72
C ALA A 110 -0.87 8.18 8.96
N LEU A 111 -0.88 6.84 8.98
CA LEU A 111 -2.08 6.05 9.26
C LEU A 111 -2.70 6.38 10.62
N VAL A 112 -1.87 6.58 11.65
CA VAL A 112 -2.34 6.99 13.00
C VAL A 112 -3.01 8.37 12.94
N ASN A 113 -2.31 9.39 12.43
CA ASN A 113 -2.80 10.76 12.35
C ASN A 113 -4.06 10.89 11.46
N LEU A 114 -4.08 10.23 10.30
CA LEU A 114 -5.22 10.28 9.39
C LEU A 114 -6.43 9.55 9.97
N THR A 115 -6.22 8.50 10.75
CA THR A 115 -7.31 7.83 11.48
C THR A 115 -7.91 8.75 12.54
N GLU A 116 -7.09 9.48 13.30
CA GLU A 116 -7.58 10.50 14.24
C GLU A 116 -8.38 11.59 13.52
N GLN A 117 -7.89 12.08 12.38
CA GLN A 117 -8.61 13.08 11.58
C GLN A 117 -9.94 12.56 11.05
N ALA A 118 -9.99 11.31 10.59
CA ALA A 118 -11.21 10.66 10.08
C ALA A 118 -12.25 10.40 11.17
N LEU A 119 -11.82 10.18 12.42
CA LEU A 119 -12.69 9.96 13.58
C LEU A 119 -13.14 11.26 14.26
N ASN A 120 -12.38 12.34 14.13
CA ASN A 120 -12.65 13.59 14.83
C ASN A 120 -13.82 14.37 14.20
N SER A 121 -14.88 14.57 14.98
CA SER A 121 -16.08 15.30 14.54
C SER A 121 -15.85 16.80 14.29
N GLN A 122 -14.72 17.35 14.73
CA GLN A 122 -14.31 18.73 14.48
C GLN A 122 -13.51 18.88 13.17
N THR A 123 -13.05 17.78 12.57
CA THR A 123 -12.41 17.81 11.26
C THR A 123 -13.45 18.19 10.20
N SER A 124 -13.10 19.12 9.30
CA SER A 124 -14.00 19.49 8.21
C SER A 124 -14.31 18.30 7.31
N GLU A 125 -15.37 18.39 6.50
CA GLU A 125 -15.71 17.34 5.56
C GLU A 125 -14.56 17.10 4.56
N GLU A 126 -13.95 18.16 4.04
CA GLU A 126 -12.79 18.07 3.14
C GLU A 126 -11.58 17.44 3.83
N GLY A 127 -11.35 17.75 5.12
CA GLY A 127 -10.29 17.13 5.91
C GLY A 127 -10.51 15.63 6.10
N ARG A 128 -11.76 15.20 6.34
CA ARG A 128 -12.11 13.77 6.42
C ARG A 128 -12.02 13.08 5.07
N GLN A 129 -12.39 13.74 3.98
CA GLN A 129 -12.16 13.24 2.62
C GLN A 129 -10.66 13.04 2.34
N PHE A 130 -9.85 14.03 2.68
CA PHE A 130 -8.38 13.95 2.56
C PHE A 130 -7.84 12.76 3.36
N ALA A 131 -8.26 12.62 4.62
CA ALA A 131 -7.87 11.52 5.48
C ALA A 131 -8.24 10.15 4.89
N VAL A 132 -9.48 9.96 4.46
CA VAL A 132 -9.95 8.68 3.88
C VAL A 132 -9.21 8.33 2.60
N LYS A 133 -8.92 9.30 1.72
CA LYS A 133 -8.15 9.06 0.49
C LYS A 133 -6.75 8.52 0.78
N LEU A 134 -6.06 9.13 1.74
CA LEU A 134 -4.74 8.66 2.15
C LEU A 134 -4.80 7.32 2.90
N LEU A 135 -5.80 7.10 3.77
CA LEU A 135 -5.98 5.81 4.46
C LEU A 135 -6.17 4.65 3.48
N VAL A 136 -7.02 4.82 2.46
CA VAL A 136 -7.25 3.80 1.41
C VAL A 136 -5.96 3.46 0.68
N HIS A 137 -5.10 4.45 0.43
CA HIS A 137 -3.83 4.22 -0.23
C HIS A 137 -2.83 3.53 0.72
N PHE A 138 -2.52 4.16 1.85
CA PHE A 138 -1.46 3.75 2.78
C PHE A 138 -1.71 2.40 3.46
N ILE A 139 -2.97 1.97 3.63
CA ILE A 139 -3.24 0.59 4.07
C ILE A 139 -2.79 -0.40 2.99
N GLY A 140 -2.90 -0.06 1.70
CA GLY A 140 -2.30 -0.81 0.61
C GLY A 140 -0.78 -0.87 0.74
N ASP A 141 -0.12 0.30 0.79
CA ASP A 141 1.34 0.43 0.86
C ASP A 141 1.94 -0.38 2.00
N LEU A 142 1.32 -0.29 3.19
CA LEU A 142 1.78 -1.00 4.38
C LEU A 142 1.92 -2.52 4.16
N HIS A 143 1.14 -3.09 3.25
CA HIS A 143 1.18 -4.52 2.95
C HIS A 143 2.18 -4.89 1.83
N GLN A 144 2.80 -3.93 1.15
CA GLN A 144 3.91 -4.18 0.23
C GLN A 144 5.20 -4.39 1.06
N PRO A 145 5.83 -5.59 1.05
CA PRO A 145 7.01 -5.85 1.88
C PRO A 145 8.12 -4.79 1.78
N LEU A 146 8.46 -4.34 0.56
CA LEU A 146 9.50 -3.35 0.29
C LEU A 146 9.10 -1.90 0.66
N HIS A 147 7.85 -1.65 1.06
CA HIS A 147 7.45 -0.38 1.70
C HIS A 147 7.76 -0.35 3.20
N ASN A 148 8.27 -1.45 3.74
CA ASN A 148 8.63 -1.63 5.13
C ASN A 148 10.12 -2.04 5.26
N GLU A 149 10.99 -1.48 4.41
CA GLU A 149 12.38 -1.92 4.23
C GLU A 149 13.29 -0.77 3.72
N ASP A 150 14.45 -0.55 4.34
CA ASP A 150 15.42 0.48 3.91
C ASP A 150 16.40 -0.03 2.84
N ILE A 151 16.71 -1.32 2.79
CA ILE A 151 17.72 -1.91 1.90
C ILE A 151 17.49 -1.44 0.46
N ALA A 152 18.52 -0.78 -0.07
CA ALA A 152 18.52 -0.21 -1.42
C ALA A 152 17.34 0.75 -1.68
N GLN A 153 16.86 1.47 -0.66
CA GLN A 153 15.67 2.35 -0.65
C GLN A 153 14.41 1.56 -1.02
N GLY A 154 14.09 0.54 -0.21
CA GLY A 154 13.02 -0.41 -0.51
C GLY A 154 13.25 -1.16 -1.83
N GLY A 155 14.50 -1.42 -2.22
CA GLY A 155 14.82 -2.05 -3.50
C GLY A 155 14.72 -1.13 -4.73
N THR A 156 14.48 0.18 -4.57
CA THR A 156 14.39 1.15 -5.68
C THR A 156 15.73 1.32 -6.39
N THR A 157 16.83 1.28 -5.65
CA THR A 157 18.19 1.38 -6.22
C THR A 157 18.77 0.03 -6.64
N LEU A 158 18.02 -1.07 -6.40
CA LEU A 158 18.45 -2.41 -6.72
C LEU A 158 17.98 -2.82 -8.12
N SER A 159 18.91 -2.83 -9.07
CA SER A 159 18.59 -3.19 -10.45
C SER A 159 18.53 -4.70 -10.66
N VAL A 160 17.48 -5.15 -11.34
CA VAL A 160 17.19 -6.55 -11.71
C VAL A 160 16.76 -6.63 -13.18
N GLU A 161 16.58 -7.83 -13.71
CA GLU A 161 15.98 -8.08 -15.03
C GLU A 161 14.57 -8.65 -14.86
N TRP A 162 13.65 -8.21 -15.71
CA TRP A 162 12.30 -8.74 -15.80
C TRP A 162 11.90 -8.90 -17.25
N GLN A 163 11.69 -10.14 -17.69
CA GLN A 163 11.36 -10.50 -19.08
C GLN A 163 12.37 -9.94 -20.10
N GLY A 164 13.66 -9.94 -19.74
CA GLY A 164 14.77 -9.44 -20.56
C GLY A 164 15.03 -7.94 -20.48
N ASP A 165 14.22 -7.21 -19.71
CA ASP A 165 14.35 -5.77 -19.54
C ASP A 165 14.91 -5.39 -18.16
N LYS A 166 15.78 -4.37 -18.12
CA LYS A 166 16.29 -3.82 -16.85
C LYS A 166 15.19 -3.09 -16.09
N ARG A 167 15.01 -3.44 -14.81
CA ARG A 167 14.01 -2.87 -13.88
C ARG A 167 14.61 -2.72 -12.48
N THR A 168 13.85 -2.16 -11.54
CA THR A 168 14.18 -2.12 -10.11
C THR A 168 13.43 -3.23 -9.38
N LEU A 169 13.99 -3.74 -8.28
CA LEU A 169 13.33 -4.76 -7.47
C LEU A 169 11.97 -4.26 -6.95
N HIS A 170 11.93 -3.02 -6.49
CA HIS A 170 10.69 -2.36 -6.03
C HIS A 170 9.59 -2.44 -7.10
N LYS A 171 9.88 -1.98 -8.32
CA LYS A 171 8.93 -1.99 -9.43
C LYS A 171 8.45 -3.40 -9.80
N VAL A 172 9.32 -4.40 -9.65
CA VAL A 172 8.96 -5.81 -9.89
C VAL A 172 7.88 -6.25 -8.90
N TRP A 173 8.02 -5.93 -7.62
CA TRP A 173 7.03 -6.25 -6.59
C TRP A 173 5.74 -5.43 -6.75
N ASP A 174 5.82 -4.11 -6.90
CA ASP A 174 4.63 -3.25 -6.96
C ASP A 174 3.74 -3.52 -8.16
N THR A 175 4.35 -3.78 -9.31
CA THR A 175 3.66 -3.67 -10.60
C THR A 175 3.79 -4.95 -11.39
N MET A 176 5.01 -5.45 -11.58
CA MET A 176 5.23 -6.47 -12.61
C MET A 176 4.74 -7.86 -12.18
N ILE A 177 4.93 -8.23 -10.91
CA ILE A 177 4.39 -9.47 -10.36
C ILE A 177 2.85 -9.44 -10.37
N PRO A 178 2.16 -8.42 -9.81
CA PRO A 178 0.70 -8.30 -9.91
C PRO A 178 0.17 -8.36 -11.35
N GLU A 179 0.77 -7.59 -12.26
CA GLU A 179 0.30 -7.51 -13.66
C GLU A 179 0.49 -8.83 -14.41
N LYS A 180 1.58 -9.56 -14.14
CA LYS A 180 1.81 -10.89 -14.71
C LYS A 180 0.89 -11.94 -14.09
N PHE A 181 0.67 -11.90 -12.78
CA PHE A 181 -0.23 -12.83 -12.08
C PHE A 181 -1.66 -12.77 -12.65
N THR A 182 -2.10 -11.56 -12.97
CA THR A 182 -3.43 -11.26 -13.49
C THR A 182 -3.50 -11.16 -15.02
N GLU A 183 -2.48 -11.62 -15.75
CA GLU A 183 -2.43 -11.48 -17.22
C GLU A 183 -3.57 -12.24 -17.94
N HIS A 184 -4.13 -13.25 -17.27
CA HIS A 184 -5.26 -14.05 -17.75
C HIS A 184 -6.62 -13.34 -17.64
N LEU A 185 -6.68 -12.22 -16.90
CA LEU A 185 -7.87 -11.40 -16.70
C LEU A 185 -7.97 -10.29 -17.76
N HIS A 186 -8.93 -9.38 -17.60
CA HIS A 186 -9.16 -8.30 -18.55
C HIS A 186 -7.92 -7.41 -18.80
N SER A 187 -7.77 -6.87 -20.02
CA SER A 187 -6.59 -6.11 -20.43
C SER A 187 -6.50 -4.70 -19.83
N ARG A 188 -7.64 -4.03 -19.61
CA ARG A 188 -7.70 -2.71 -18.94
C ARG A 188 -7.52 -2.84 -17.43
N GLN A 189 -6.55 -2.12 -16.86
CA GLN A 189 -6.17 -2.25 -15.44
C GLN A 189 -7.34 -2.11 -14.45
N ASN A 190 -8.21 -1.11 -14.60
CA ASN A 190 -9.34 -0.93 -13.68
C ASN A 190 -10.29 -2.16 -13.70
N ARG A 191 -10.64 -2.67 -14.89
CA ARG A 191 -11.48 -3.87 -15.01
C ARG A 191 -10.75 -5.13 -14.52
N ARG A 192 -9.44 -5.22 -14.77
CA ARG A 192 -8.58 -6.28 -14.26
C ARG A 192 -8.58 -6.33 -12.74
N ALA A 193 -8.43 -5.17 -12.10
CA ALA A 193 -8.44 -5.02 -10.66
C ALA A 193 -9.78 -5.44 -10.05
N LEU A 194 -10.89 -5.06 -10.68
CA LEU A 194 -12.23 -5.47 -10.26
C LEU A 194 -12.41 -6.99 -10.36
N GLU A 195 -11.99 -7.61 -11.47
CA GLU A 195 -12.06 -9.06 -11.64
C GLU A 195 -11.19 -9.80 -10.62
N TRP A 196 -9.96 -9.32 -10.40
CA TRP A 196 -9.06 -9.93 -9.42
C TRP A 196 -9.58 -9.77 -7.99
N ALA A 197 -10.14 -8.61 -7.64
CA ALA A 197 -10.79 -8.40 -6.34
C ALA A 197 -11.97 -9.35 -6.13
N GLN A 198 -12.76 -9.64 -7.17
CA GLN A 198 -13.85 -10.61 -7.09
C GLN A 198 -13.34 -12.04 -6.86
N GLU A 199 -12.25 -12.44 -7.52
CA GLU A 199 -11.60 -13.73 -7.26
C GLU A 199 -11.08 -13.82 -5.83
N LEU A 200 -10.34 -12.81 -5.37
CA LEU A 200 -9.82 -12.73 -4.01
C LEU A 200 -10.94 -12.73 -2.96
N ALA A 201 -12.05 -12.04 -3.22
CA ALA A 201 -13.22 -12.08 -2.35
C ALA A 201 -13.79 -13.50 -2.22
N GLY A 202 -13.81 -14.26 -3.32
CA GLY A 202 -14.15 -15.68 -3.32
C GLY A 202 -13.16 -16.53 -2.50
N GLU A 203 -11.85 -16.31 -2.71
CA GLU A 203 -10.78 -17.03 -2.00
C GLU A 203 -10.78 -16.76 -0.48
N ILE A 204 -11.06 -15.52 -0.07
CA ILE A 204 -11.22 -15.13 1.33
C ILE A 204 -12.52 -15.71 1.91
N SER A 205 -13.61 -15.68 1.16
CA SER A 205 -14.89 -16.13 1.71
C SER A 205 -14.95 -17.66 1.85
N HIS A 206 -14.48 -18.39 0.84
CA HIS A 206 -14.71 -19.83 0.71
C HIS A 206 -13.52 -20.64 0.18
N GLY A 207 -12.44 -19.98 -0.27
CA GLY A 207 -11.29 -20.64 -0.89
C GLY A 207 -10.07 -20.75 0.02
N LYS A 208 -8.87 -20.60 -0.55
CA LYS A 208 -7.60 -20.88 0.12
C LYS A 208 -7.32 -19.97 1.32
N PHE A 209 -7.91 -18.77 1.36
CA PHE A 209 -7.73 -17.83 2.47
C PHE A 209 -8.83 -17.92 3.53
N ALA A 210 -9.87 -18.73 3.31
CA ALA A 210 -11.02 -18.81 4.21
C ALA A 210 -10.66 -19.24 5.65
N ALA A 211 -9.67 -20.12 5.80
CA ALA A 211 -9.19 -20.57 7.12
C ALA A 211 -8.25 -19.56 7.79
N GLU A 212 -7.65 -18.64 7.03
CA GLU A 212 -6.65 -17.69 7.54
C GLU A 212 -7.25 -16.33 7.86
N LYS A 213 -8.34 -15.90 7.20
CA LYS A 213 -8.85 -14.52 7.28
C LYS A 213 -9.10 -14.02 8.71
N ASP A 214 -9.58 -14.89 9.60
CA ASP A 214 -9.87 -14.53 10.99
C ASP A 214 -8.57 -14.18 11.75
N SER A 215 -7.45 -14.82 11.40
CA SER A 215 -6.14 -14.50 11.96
C SER A 215 -5.60 -13.15 11.46
N TRP A 216 -6.00 -12.70 10.27
CA TRP A 216 -5.53 -11.43 9.70
C TRP A 216 -6.02 -10.22 10.49
N LEU A 217 -7.16 -10.34 11.18
CA LEU A 217 -7.74 -9.32 12.06
C LEU A 217 -7.50 -9.62 13.55
N LYS A 218 -6.75 -10.66 13.90
CA LYS A 218 -6.47 -10.98 15.30
C LYS A 218 -5.71 -9.83 15.97
N GLY A 219 -6.33 -9.22 16.98
CA GLY A 219 -5.73 -8.10 17.71
C GLY A 219 -5.81 -6.75 16.97
N PHE A 220 -6.62 -6.66 15.91
CA PHE A 220 -7.03 -5.39 15.33
C PHE A 220 -7.80 -4.56 16.36
N ASP A 221 -7.38 -3.32 16.55
CA ASP A 221 -8.03 -2.32 17.40
C ASP A 221 -7.79 -0.92 16.83
N LEU A 222 -8.83 -0.26 16.36
CA LEU A 222 -8.72 1.09 15.79
C LEU A 222 -8.34 2.13 16.87
N SER A 223 -8.71 1.89 18.13
CA SER A 223 -8.41 2.81 19.24
C SER A 223 -6.92 2.80 19.63
N ASP A 224 -6.22 1.70 19.31
CA ASP A 224 -4.77 1.58 19.37
C ASP A 224 -4.22 1.37 17.94
N SER A 225 -4.49 2.36 17.09
CA SER A 225 -4.13 2.33 15.67
C SER A 225 -2.64 2.08 15.47
N LEU A 226 -1.77 2.70 16.29
CA LEU A 226 -0.31 2.51 16.26
C LEU A 226 0.08 1.05 16.41
N LYS A 227 -0.42 0.37 17.44
CA LYS A 227 -0.13 -1.05 17.66
C LYS A 227 -0.63 -1.92 16.51
N THR A 228 -1.81 -1.61 15.98
CA THR A 228 -2.40 -2.33 14.85
C THR A 228 -1.52 -2.21 13.60
N VAL A 229 -1.14 -0.99 13.20
CA VAL A 229 -0.34 -0.79 11.99
C VAL A 229 1.10 -1.26 12.15
N MET A 230 1.69 -1.15 13.35
CA MET A 230 3.01 -1.71 13.64
C MET A 230 3.02 -3.24 13.49
N LYS A 231 1.96 -3.91 13.95
CA LYS A 231 1.80 -5.35 13.75
C LYS A 231 1.73 -5.68 12.26
N TRP A 232 0.91 -4.97 11.49
CA TRP A 232 0.75 -5.24 10.05
C TRP A 232 2.02 -4.94 9.25
N SER A 233 2.77 -3.92 9.65
CA SER A 233 4.08 -3.57 9.09
C SER A 233 5.12 -4.65 9.33
N ASN A 234 5.26 -5.13 10.57
CA ASN A 234 6.15 -6.25 10.88
C ASN A 234 5.76 -7.52 10.09
N GLU A 235 4.46 -7.86 10.02
CA GLU A 235 4.00 -9.00 9.22
C GLU A 235 4.24 -8.85 7.70
N ALA A 236 4.42 -7.63 7.18
CA ALA A 236 4.79 -7.38 5.80
C ALA A 236 6.31 -7.43 5.61
N ASN A 237 7.06 -6.86 6.55
CA ASN A 237 8.52 -6.87 6.60
C ASN A 237 9.10 -8.29 6.82
N ASP A 238 8.42 -9.18 7.55
CA ASP A 238 8.82 -10.60 7.67
C ASP A 238 9.02 -11.26 6.29
N PHE A 239 8.19 -10.91 5.30
CA PHE A 239 8.31 -11.42 3.94
C PHE A 239 9.53 -10.87 3.18
N VAL A 240 10.21 -9.85 3.69
CA VAL A 240 11.47 -9.38 3.13
C VAL A 240 12.53 -10.47 3.28
N CYS A 241 12.72 -10.98 4.50
CA CYS A 241 13.62 -12.10 4.78
C CYS A 241 13.14 -13.38 4.09
N ASP A 242 11.86 -13.73 4.27
CA ASP A 242 11.37 -15.05 3.83
C ASP A 242 11.21 -15.16 2.31
N ASN A 243 10.94 -14.05 1.60
CA ASN A 243 10.45 -14.08 0.22
C ASN A 243 11.04 -13.05 -0.74
N VAL A 244 11.48 -11.88 -0.26
CA VAL A 244 12.14 -10.89 -1.14
C VAL A 244 13.59 -11.30 -1.38
N PHE A 245 14.30 -11.73 -0.33
CA PHE A 245 15.73 -12.08 -0.30
C PHE A 245 15.98 -13.57 0.09
N ILE A 246 15.28 -14.51 -0.56
CA ILE A 246 15.31 -15.97 -0.25
C ILE A 246 16.71 -16.61 -0.45
N ASP A 247 17.07 -17.69 0.25
CA ASP A 247 18.12 -18.70 -0.07
C ASP A 247 19.28 -18.22 -0.97
N ASN A 248 20.30 -17.55 -0.41
CA ASN A 248 21.44 -16.99 -1.15
C ASN A 248 21.05 -15.91 -2.19
N TYR A 249 20.04 -15.10 -1.87
CA TYR A 249 19.73 -13.85 -2.54
C TYR A 249 19.86 -12.67 -1.60
N GLU A 250 21.06 -12.51 -1.03
CA GLU A 250 21.48 -11.20 -0.52
C GLU A 250 21.18 -10.11 -1.57
N PRO A 251 21.00 -8.84 -1.19
CA PRO A 251 20.83 -7.76 -2.15
C PRO A 251 21.90 -7.77 -3.25
N SER A 252 23.12 -8.17 -2.90
CA SER A 252 24.23 -8.35 -3.84
C SER A 252 24.03 -9.47 -4.88
N GLN A 253 23.28 -10.51 -4.54
CA GLN A 253 23.07 -11.72 -5.34
C GLN A 253 21.85 -11.65 -6.26
N ILE A 254 20.81 -10.89 -5.89
CA ILE A 254 19.63 -10.64 -6.76
C ILE A 254 19.91 -9.59 -7.85
N LYS A 255 20.95 -8.77 -7.66
CA LYS A 255 21.33 -7.72 -8.60
C LYS A 255 21.59 -8.28 -10.02
N GLY A 256 20.89 -7.71 -11.00
CA GLY A 256 20.97 -8.07 -12.42
C GLY A 256 20.41 -9.46 -12.76
N LYS A 257 19.69 -10.12 -11.84
CA LYS A 257 19.06 -11.42 -12.09
C LYS A 257 17.71 -11.24 -12.77
N GLU A 258 17.37 -12.19 -13.63
CA GLU A 258 16.04 -12.30 -14.25
C GLU A 258 15.03 -12.93 -13.28
N LEU A 259 14.09 -12.12 -12.80
CA LEU A 259 13.13 -12.49 -11.75
C LEU A 259 11.78 -13.00 -12.26
N SER A 260 11.49 -12.86 -13.55
CA SER A 260 10.21 -13.32 -14.13
C SER A 260 10.14 -14.84 -14.33
N LYS A 261 11.22 -15.57 -14.03
CA LYS A 261 11.31 -17.03 -14.18
C LYS A 261 10.79 -17.74 -12.93
N ARG A 262 10.33 -18.98 -13.12
CA ARG A 262 9.50 -19.74 -12.17
C ARG A 262 9.96 -19.71 -10.72
N ALA A 263 11.24 -19.97 -10.42
CA ALA A 263 11.65 -20.13 -9.02
C ALA A 263 11.40 -18.89 -8.13
N TYR A 264 11.77 -17.69 -8.61
CA TYR A 264 11.54 -16.44 -7.86
C TYR A 264 10.08 -16.01 -8.00
N TYR A 265 9.57 -15.97 -9.23
CA TYR A 265 8.22 -15.49 -9.53
C TYR A 265 7.13 -16.29 -8.81
N ASP A 266 7.21 -17.62 -8.79
CA ASP A 266 6.15 -18.46 -8.20
C ASP A 266 6.06 -18.23 -6.68
N GLN A 267 7.20 -18.01 -6.00
CA GLN A 267 7.23 -17.69 -4.57
C GLN A 267 6.71 -16.27 -4.32
N ALA A 268 7.30 -15.27 -4.98
CA ALA A 268 6.93 -13.87 -4.78
C ALA A 268 5.47 -13.58 -5.15
N SER A 269 4.95 -14.17 -6.23
CA SER A 269 3.55 -13.99 -6.64
C SER A 269 2.54 -14.51 -5.63
N SER A 270 2.84 -15.62 -4.94
CA SER A 270 1.98 -16.14 -3.87
C SER A 270 1.90 -15.17 -2.68
N ILE A 271 3.00 -14.49 -2.34
CA ILE A 271 3.05 -13.49 -1.28
C ILE A 271 2.33 -12.21 -1.70
N VAL A 272 2.59 -11.73 -2.91
CA VAL A 272 1.91 -10.56 -3.48
C VAL A 272 0.39 -10.75 -3.46
N GLU A 273 -0.11 -11.90 -3.90
CA GLU A 273 -1.53 -12.22 -3.86
C GLU A 273 -2.09 -12.20 -2.43
N LYS A 274 -1.38 -12.83 -1.48
CA LYS A 274 -1.77 -12.85 -0.06
C LYS A 274 -1.78 -11.45 0.55
N GLN A 275 -0.79 -10.61 0.26
CA GLN A 275 -0.68 -9.27 0.81
C GLN A 275 -1.75 -8.33 0.25
N ILE A 276 -2.09 -8.43 -1.04
CA ILE A 276 -3.22 -7.70 -1.63
C ILE A 276 -4.55 -8.14 -0.99
N ALA A 277 -4.73 -9.45 -0.78
CA ALA A 277 -5.90 -9.98 -0.08
C ALA A 277 -6.01 -9.45 1.36
N ARG A 278 -4.91 -9.48 2.12
CA ARG A 278 -4.84 -8.95 3.50
C ARG A 278 -5.12 -7.46 3.53
N ALA A 279 -4.51 -6.68 2.64
CA ALA A 279 -4.69 -5.24 2.57
C ALA A 279 -6.16 -4.87 2.37
N GLY A 280 -6.85 -5.45 1.38
CA GLY A 280 -8.26 -5.16 1.14
C GLY A 280 -9.17 -5.59 2.29
N TYR A 281 -8.94 -6.77 2.88
CA TYR A 281 -9.73 -7.27 4.00
C TYR A 281 -9.55 -6.42 5.28
N ARG A 282 -8.31 -6.01 5.57
CA ARG A 282 -7.96 -5.14 6.70
C ARG A 282 -8.46 -3.72 6.51
N MET A 283 -8.37 -3.20 5.28
CA MET A 283 -8.93 -1.90 4.92
C MET A 283 -10.43 -1.85 5.16
N ALA A 284 -11.17 -2.91 4.78
CA ALA A 284 -12.60 -2.98 5.07
C ALA A 284 -12.90 -2.87 6.57
N ALA A 285 -12.21 -3.66 7.40
CA ALA A 285 -12.37 -3.62 8.85
C ALA A 285 -12.03 -2.24 9.45
N TRP A 286 -10.95 -1.61 8.97
CA TRP A 286 -10.54 -0.27 9.38
C TRP A 286 -11.61 0.79 9.06
N LEU A 287 -12.14 0.75 7.83
CA LEU A 287 -13.18 1.67 7.38
C LEU A 287 -14.52 1.45 8.08
N ASP A 288 -14.87 0.20 8.40
CA ASP A 288 -16.07 -0.13 9.19
C ASP A 288 -16.02 0.47 10.60
N GLU A 289 -14.86 0.43 11.25
CA GLU A 289 -14.66 1.09 12.55
C GLU A 289 -14.80 2.62 12.43
N ILE A 290 -14.20 3.24 11.41
CA ILE A 290 -14.31 4.69 11.18
C ILE A 290 -15.77 5.11 10.96
N ALA A 291 -16.49 4.41 10.08
CA ALA A 291 -17.87 4.73 9.75
C ALA A 291 -18.79 4.57 10.96
N ARG A 292 -18.63 3.51 11.75
CA ARG A 292 -19.45 3.26 12.95
C ARG A 292 -19.29 4.36 13.99
N ASN A 293 -18.06 4.82 14.23
CA ASN A 293 -17.79 5.90 15.18
C ASN A 293 -18.39 7.24 14.72
N ASN A 294 -18.37 7.51 13.40
CA ASN A 294 -18.98 8.72 12.84
C ASN A 294 -20.51 8.67 12.80
N TRP A 295 -21.11 7.49 12.66
CA TRP A 295 -22.57 7.31 12.70
C TRP A 295 -23.14 7.60 14.10
N HIS A 296 -22.54 7.07 15.16
CA HIS A 296 -22.98 7.33 16.54
C HIS A 296 -22.77 8.79 16.99
N GLY A 297 -21.89 9.54 16.34
CA GLY A 297 -21.71 10.97 16.57
C GLY A 297 -22.85 11.84 16.05
N GLN A 298 -23.66 11.35 15.10
CA GLN A 298 -24.78 12.10 14.51
C GLN A 298 -26.07 11.99 15.34
N ASP A 299 -26.28 10.90 16.07
CA ASP A 299 -27.48 10.70 16.92
C ASP A 299 -27.46 11.52 18.23
N ASN A 300 -26.31 12.07 18.63
CA ASN A 300 -26.16 12.87 19.86
C ASN A 300 -26.27 14.40 19.60
N GLY A 301 -26.65 14.81 18.40
CA GLY A 301 -26.73 16.21 17.96
C GLY A 301 -28.12 16.86 17.97
N GLU A 302 -29.19 16.11 18.26
CA GLU A 302 -30.56 16.65 18.34
C GLU A 302 -31.30 16.12 19.57
N LEU A 303 -31.14 16.80 20.71
CA LEU A 303 -32.13 16.89 21.79
C LEU A 303 -32.15 18.29 22.40
#